data_AF-A0A411WSV1-F1
#
_entry.id   AF-A0A411WSV1-F1
#
_cell.length_a   1.000
_cell.length_b   1.000
_cell.length_c   1.000
_cell.angle_alpha   90.00
_cell.angle_beta   90.00
_cell.angle_gamma   90.00
#
_symmetry.space_group_name_H-M   'P 1'
#
loop_
_entity.id
_entity.type
_entity.pdbx_description
1 polymer ?
#
loop_
_entity_poly.entity_id
_entity_poly.type
_entity_poly.pdbx_seq_one_letter_code
_entity_poly.pdbx_strand_id
1 'polypeptide(L)'
;MRKLLALTACCLALGSASANDSPSRIAGVQPSSPARDDAMGIGNPKAKPGKPGRKLSAREEEEQAEAELSARIAERLAQMKANQAARAAAAARARKAQAHAAKAAYVPAQPPPANGTFWTYEGEFGPANWSKINAAWNKCNGGERQSPIDIRDGIKVDLEQIAFDYRPSGFSVTDNGHTVQVALGTGNFLSVAGRTYELQQLHFHRPAEERVNGKTYEMGIHLVHKDIEGRIAVLALMLQRGRPQAAIQTVWNNLPLEKKDTFTPSIVFNPNDLLPERRDYYTYMGSLTEPPCTEGVLWLVMKEPVQASPEQMALFSRLYPLNARPVQAAAGRMIKESQ
;
A
#
# COMPACT_ATOMS: atom_id res chain seq x y z
N MET A 1 -5.49 -20.41 -59.26
CA MET A 1 -5.16 -21.75 -58.71
C MET A 1 -5.85 -21.83 -57.36
N ARG A 2 -6.71 -22.83 -57.04
CA ARG A 2 -6.39 -24.21 -56.58
C ARG A 2 -5.36 -24.24 -55.43
N LYS A 3 -5.52 -24.98 -54.31
CA LYS A 3 -6.69 -25.57 -53.60
C LYS A 3 -6.12 -26.38 -52.39
N LEU A 4 -6.62 -26.20 -51.15
CA LEU A 4 -6.46 -27.14 -49.99
C LEU A 4 -4.99 -27.46 -49.56
N LEU A 5 -4.65 -28.21 -48.50
CA LEU A 5 -5.35 -28.76 -47.30
C LEU A 5 -4.75 -28.05 -46.02
N ALA A 6 -5.26 -28.12 -44.77
CA ALA A 6 -5.85 -29.20 -43.95
C ALA A 6 -4.84 -30.35 -43.60
N LEU A 7 -4.90 -31.05 -42.46
CA LEU A 7 -5.61 -30.86 -41.17
C LEU A 7 -5.03 -31.85 -40.14
N THR A 8 -4.81 -31.45 -38.88
CA THR A 8 -4.73 -32.43 -37.78
C THR A 8 -5.19 -31.84 -36.44
N ALA A 9 -6.23 -32.43 -35.87
CA ALA A 9 -6.52 -32.39 -34.44
C ALA A 9 -6.55 -33.85 -33.95
N CYS A 10 -6.24 -34.07 -32.68
CA CYS A 10 -6.51 -35.35 -32.01
C CYS A 10 -6.98 -35.06 -30.59
N CYS A 11 -7.88 -35.89 -30.07
CA CYS A 11 -8.64 -35.64 -28.86
C CYS A 11 -8.49 -36.79 -27.85
N LEU A 12 -9.04 -36.58 -26.65
CA LEU A 12 -9.24 -37.59 -25.58
C LEU A 12 -7.94 -37.99 -24.85
N ALA A 13 -7.98 -38.49 -23.61
CA ALA A 13 -9.14 -38.95 -22.83
C ALA A 13 -9.14 -38.46 -21.37
N LEU A 14 -10.30 -38.56 -20.72
CA LEU A 14 -10.44 -38.53 -19.25
C LEU A 14 -9.96 -39.87 -18.65
N GLY A 15 -9.35 -39.82 -17.46
CA GLY A 15 -8.95 -41.02 -16.72
C GLY A 15 -8.96 -40.78 -15.21
N SER A 16 -9.85 -41.47 -14.50
CA SER A 16 -10.00 -41.38 -13.05
C SER A 16 -9.93 -42.77 -12.41
N ALA A 17 -8.96 -43.01 -11.53
CA ALA A 17 -8.95 -44.16 -10.62
C ALA A 17 -8.04 -43.88 -9.42
N SER A 18 -8.46 -44.35 -8.24
CA SER A 18 -7.63 -44.44 -7.03
C SER A 18 -7.04 -45.83 -6.90
N ALA A 19 -5.88 -45.97 -6.25
CA ALA A 19 -5.69 -46.95 -5.16
C ALA A 19 -4.36 -46.74 -4.42
N ASN A 20 -4.43 -46.86 -3.09
CA ASN A 20 -3.47 -47.42 -2.14
C ASN A 20 -1.97 -47.53 -2.53
N ASP A 21 -1.09 -47.04 -1.64
CA ASP A 21 -0.59 -47.94 -0.59
C ASP A 21 -0.22 -47.22 0.72
N SER A 22 -0.13 -47.97 1.83
CA SER A 22 0.26 -47.52 3.19
C SER A 22 0.42 -48.75 4.10
N PRO A 23 1.46 -48.82 4.97
CA PRO A 23 1.21 -48.42 6.37
C PRO A 23 2.41 -48.01 7.25
N SER A 24 2.14 -47.20 8.28
CA SER A 24 2.60 -47.29 9.71
C SER A 24 1.97 -46.11 10.48
N ARG A 25 1.06 -46.25 11.46
CA ARG A 25 1.20 -46.76 12.86
C ARG A 25 2.34 -46.03 13.61
N ILE A 26 2.20 -45.46 14.82
CA ILE A 26 1.32 -45.58 16.02
C ILE A 26 1.24 -44.17 16.68
N ALA A 27 0.23 -43.61 17.38
CA ALA A 27 -1.23 -43.76 17.62
C ALA A 27 -1.74 -42.38 18.17
N GLY A 28 -2.85 -42.12 18.90
CA GLY A 28 -3.90 -42.91 19.58
C GLY A 28 -4.84 -42.00 20.43
N VAL A 29 -5.64 -42.59 21.35
CA VAL A 29 -6.55 -41.97 22.36
C VAL A 29 -7.86 -41.30 21.83
N GLN A 30 -9.00 -41.70 22.40
CA GLN A 30 -10.33 -41.06 22.33
C GLN A 30 -10.79 -40.59 23.73
N PRO A 31 -11.81 -39.72 23.83
CA PRO A 31 -13.16 -40.15 24.29
C PRO A 31 -14.30 -39.51 23.46
N SER A 32 -15.24 -40.26 22.87
CA SER A 32 -16.42 -40.96 23.45
C SER A 32 -17.68 -40.08 23.60
N SER A 33 -18.82 -40.56 23.09
CA SER A 33 -20.15 -39.93 23.29
C SER A 33 -21.24 -41.00 23.49
N PRO A 34 -22.15 -40.84 24.47
CA PRO A 34 -23.49 -41.43 24.44
C PRO A 34 -24.46 -40.49 23.70
N ALA A 35 -25.70 -40.83 23.39
CA ALA A 35 -26.40 -42.07 23.06
C ALA A 35 -27.81 -41.63 22.57
N ARG A 36 -28.65 -42.54 22.05
CA ARG A 36 -30.07 -42.26 21.75
C ARG A 36 -30.96 -43.16 22.60
N ASP A 37 -32.10 -42.64 23.02
CA ASP A 37 -33.22 -43.41 23.57
C ASP A 37 -34.53 -43.11 22.80
N ASP A 38 -35.53 -43.96 23.02
CA ASP A 38 -36.61 -44.24 22.06
C ASP A 38 -37.86 -43.34 22.12
N ALA A 39 -38.74 -43.55 21.13
CA ALA A 39 -39.97 -42.79 20.93
C ALA A 39 -41.23 -43.50 21.46
N MET A 40 -42.15 -42.72 22.05
CA MET A 40 -43.60 -42.99 22.08
C MET A 40 -44.34 -41.64 21.96
N GLY A 41 -45.47 -41.60 21.25
CA GLY A 41 -46.20 -40.35 20.93
C GLY A 41 -47.68 -40.38 21.33
N ILE A 42 -48.36 -39.24 21.23
CA ILE A 42 -49.80 -39.07 21.50
C ILE A 42 -50.42 -37.99 20.58
N GLY A 43 -51.65 -38.27 20.09
CA GLY A 43 -52.77 -37.34 19.82
C GLY A 43 -52.56 -35.99 19.09
N ASN A 44 -53.23 -35.81 17.95
CA ASN A 44 -53.42 -34.50 17.28
C ASN A 44 -54.93 -34.12 17.18
N PRO A 45 -55.41 -33.01 17.75
CA PRO A 45 -56.82 -32.59 17.66
C PRO A 45 -57.13 -31.75 16.41
N LYS A 46 -58.27 -32.01 15.75
CA LYS A 46 -58.76 -31.20 14.60
C LYS A 46 -59.44 -29.89 15.06
N ALA A 47 -59.02 -28.76 14.51
CA ALA A 47 -59.72 -27.47 14.63
C ALA A 47 -60.85 -27.31 13.59
N LYS A 48 -61.82 -26.42 13.87
CA LYS A 48 -62.92 -26.04 12.95
C LYS A 48 -62.65 -24.64 12.34
N PRO A 49 -63.05 -24.37 11.09
CA PRO A 49 -62.87 -23.07 10.46
C PRO A 49 -63.85 -22.00 10.98
N GLY A 50 -63.37 -20.75 11.09
CA GLY A 50 -64.17 -19.56 11.43
C GLY A 50 -64.79 -18.86 10.21
N LYS A 51 -65.63 -17.84 10.47
CA LYS A 51 -66.28 -17.02 9.43
C LYS A 51 -65.28 -16.09 8.71
N PRO A 52 -65.53 -15.71 7.44
CA PRO A 52 -64.68 -14.77 6.70
C PRO A 52 -64.74 -13.35 7.31
N GLY A 53 -63.61 -12.65 7.27
CA GLY A 53 -63.47 -11.27 7.75
C GLY A 53 -64.04 -10.20 6.81
N ARG A 54 -64.26 -9.01 7.35
CA ARG A 54 -64.61 -7.79 6.58
C ARG A 54 -63.45 -7.41 5.67
N LYS A 55 -63.75 -7.04 4.42
CA LYS A 55 -62.77 -6.39 3.52
C LYS A 55 -62.42 -4.99 4.02
N LEU A 56 -61.16 -4.61 3.87
CA LEU A 56 -60.67 -3.27 4.15
C LEU A 56 -61.06 -2.31 3.01
N SER A 57 -60.95 -1.01 3.28
CA SER A 57 -60.95 0.04 2.27
C SER A 57 -59.52 0.33 1.81
N ALA A 58 -59.34 0.85 0.59
CA ALA A 58 -58.01 1.08 0.00
C ALA A 58 -57.08 1.94 0.88
N ARG A 59 -57.62 2.86 1.68
CA ARG A 59 -56.85 3.66 2.64
C ARG A 59 -56.39 2.85 3.87
N GLU A 60 -57.21 1.93 4.37
CA GLU A 60 -56.82 0.99 5.43
C GLU A 60 -55.76 -0.01 4.91
N GLU A 61 -55.76 -0.32 3.62
CA GLU A 61 -54.75 -1.17 2.96
C GLU A 61 -53.43 -0.40 2.73
N GLU A 62 -53.49 0.87 2.32
CA GLU A 62 -52.32 1.76 2.17
C GLU A 62 -51.61 2.02 3.51
N GLU A 63 -52.36 2.35 4.57
CA GLU A 63 -51.83 2.58 5.91
C GLU A 63 -51.18 1.31 6.51
N GLN A 64 -51.71 0.12 6.20
CA GLN A 64 -51.09 -1.16 6.56
C GLN A 64 -49.80 -1.44 5.76
N ALA A 65 -49.76 -1.10 4.47
CA ALA A 65 -48.57 -1.26 3.65
C ALA A 65 -47.42 -0.33 4.09
N GLU A 66 -47.72 0.92 4.46
CA GLU A 66 -46.74 1.83 5.06
C GLU A 66 -46.23 1.33 6.41
N ALA A 67 -47.11 0.83 7.28
CA ALA A 67 -46.73 0.25 8.56
C ALA A 67 -45.83 -0.99 8.40
N GLU A 68 -46.14 -1.89 7.45
CA GLU A 68 -45.30 -3.06 7.18
C GLU A 68 -43.94 -2.67 6.58
N LEU A 69 -43.91 -1.71 5.65
CA LEU A 69 -42.67 -1.19 5.07
C LEU A 69 -41.79 -0.54 6.14
N SER A 70 -42.38 0.25 7.04
CA SER A 70 -41.69 0.87 8.18
C SER A 70 -41.08 -0.18 9.11
N ALA A 71 -41.83 -1.24 9.45
CA ALA A 71 -41.34 -2.35 10.25
C ALA A 71 -40.15 -3.08 9.58
N ARG A 72 -40.26 -3.38 8.29
CA ARG A 72 -39.18 -4.02 7.50
C ARG A 72 -37.93 -3.13 7.42
N ILE A 73 -38.08 -1.80 7.31
CA ILE A 73 -36.97 -0.84 7.36
C ILE A 73 -36.30 -0.84 8.75
N ALA A 74 -37.10 -0.81 9.82
CA ALA A 74 -36.59 -0.85 11.19
C ALA A 74 -35.79 -2.13 11.49
N GLU A 75 -36.31 -3.30 11.07
CA GLU A 75 -35.61 -4.59 11.16
C GLU A 75 -34.28 -4.56 10.38
N ARG A 76 -34.29 -4.06 9.14
CA ARG A 76 -33.10 -3.99 8.30
C ARG A 76 -32.02 -3.08 8.91
N LEU A 77 -32.42 -1.95 9.48
CA LEU A 77 -31.52 -1.04 10.20
C LEU A 77 -30.96 -1.66 11.49
N ALA A 78 -31.76 -2.43 12.22
CA ALA A 78 -31.27 -3.20 13.38
C ALA A 78 -30.24 -4.25 12.97
N GLN A 79 -30.50 -5.01 11.90
CA GLN A 79 -29.56 -5.99 11.34
C GLN A 79 -28.26 -5.34 10.84
N MET A 80 -28.33 -4.16 10.21
CA MET A 80 -27.14 -3.39 9.80
C MET A 80 -26.31 -2.94 11.00
N LYS A 81 -26.95 -2.41 12.06
CA LYS A 81 -26.26 -2.03 13.31
C LYS A 81 -25.59 -3.23 13.99
N ALA A 82 -26.27 -4.39 14.05
CA ALA A 82 -25.70 -5.63 14.59
C ALA A 82 -24.47 -6.09 13.79
N ASN A 83 -24.54 -6.05 12.45
CA ASN A 83 -23.41 -6.38 11.58
C ASN A 83 -22.23 -5.41 11.73
N GLN A 84 -22.50 -4.11 11.92
CA GLN A 84 -21.46 -3.11 12.19
C GLN A 84 -20.77 -3.34 13.55
N ALA A 85 -21.55 -3.62 14.60
CA ALA A 85 -21.03 -3.95 15.92
C ALA A 85 -20.19 -5.25 15.89
N ALA A 86 -20.64 -6.29 15.18
CA ALA A 86 -19.90 -7.53 15.00
C ALA A 86 -18.56 -7.31 14.27
N ARG A 87 -18.54 -6.47 13.21
CA ARG A 87 -17.30 -6.07 12.51
C ARG A 87 -16.35 -5.28 13.41
N ALA A 88 -16.86 -4.34 14.21
CA ALA A 88 -16.06 -3.58 15.17
C ALA A 88 -15.45 -4.50 16.25
N ALA A 89 -16.23 -5.44 16.79
CA ALA A 89 -15.74 -6.43 17.74
C ALA A 89 -14.69 -7.37 17.13
N ALA A 90 -14.85 -7.79 15.87
CA ALA A 90 -13.87 -8.57 15.13
C ALA A 90 -12.56 -7.78 14.92
N ALA A 91 -12.65 -6.51 14.52
CA ALA A 91 -11.48 -5.64 14.36
C ALA A 91 -10.75 -5.38 15.70
N ALA A 92 -11.48 -5.22 16.80
CA ALA A 92 -10.89 -5.09 18.14
C ALA A 92 -10.18 -6.39 18.58
N ARG A 93 -10.76 -7.57 18.29
CA ARG A 93 -10.12 -8.87 18.51
C ARG A 93 -8.86 -9.05 17.65
N ALA A 94 -8.91 -8.65 16.37
CA ALA A 94 -7.77 -8.69 15.47
C ALA A 94 -6.62 -7.77 15.93
N ARG A 95 -6.91 -6.51 16.30
CA ARG A 95 -5.93 -5.59 16.90
C ARG A 95 -5.31 -6.15 18.18
N LYS A 96 -6.11 -6.78 19.05
CA LYS A 96 -5.59 -7.43 20.27
C LYS A 96 -4.72 -8.65 19.95
N ALA A 97 -5.10 -9.47 18.98
CA ALA A 97 -4.29 -10.61 18.52
C ALA A 97 -2.96 -10.16 17.90
N GLN A 98 -2.97 -9.11 17.06
CA GLN A 98 -1.77 -8.49 16.50
C GLN A 98 -0.87 -7.92 17.61
N ALA A 99 -1.43 -7.27 18.63
CA ALA A 99 -0.65 -6.78 19.78
C ALA A 99 -0.03 -7.91 20.62
N HIS A 100 -0.69 -9.08 20.74
CA HIS A 100 -0.09 -10.26 21.37
C HIS A 100 0.98 -10.90 20.48
N ALA A 101 0.78 -10.98 19.15
CA ALA A 101 1.79 -11.47 18.22
C ALA A 101 3.04 -10.56 18.18
N ALA A 102 2.87 -9.24 18.21
CA ALA A 102 3.96 -8.28 18.31
C ALA A 102 4.74 -8.41 19.63
N LYS A 103 4.08 -8.78 20.74
CA LYS A 103 4.76 -9.13 22.00
C LYS A 103 5.49 -10.48 21.95
N ALA A 104 5.02 -11.45 21.15
CA ALA A 104 5.71 -12.72 20.95
C ALA A 104 6.92 -12.60 19.99
N ALA A 105 6.87 -11.67 19.04
CA ALA A 105 7.97 -11.31 18.14
C ALA A 105 8.87 -10.18 18.69
N TYR A 106 8.82 -9.92 20.00
CA TYR A 106 9.57 -8.83 20.64
C TYR A 106 11.07 -9.16 20.75
N VAL A 107 11.81 -8.86 19.68
CA VAL A 107 13.20 -8.43 19.83
C VAL A 107 13.20 -7.21 20.76
N PRO A 108 14.05 -7.13 21.80
CA PRO A 108 14.08 -5.97 22.67
C PRO A 108 14.33 -4.72 21.85
N ALA A 109 13.37 -3.78 21.89
CA ALA A 109 13.59 -2.44 21.37
C ALA A 109 14.82 -1.87 22.08
N GLN A 110 15.83 -1.43 21.31
CA GLN A 110 16.98 -0.75 21.89
C GLN A 110 16.46 0.44 22.70
N PRO A 111 17.03 0.71 23.89
CA PRO A 111 16.61 1.85 24.69
C PRO A 111 16.69 3.12 23.84
N PRO A 112 15.66 4.00 23.88
CA PRO A 112 15.66 5.20 23.06
C PRO A 112 16.94 6.00 23.34
N PRO A 113 17.70 6.42 22.30
CA PRO A 113 18.92 7.18 22.51
C PRO A 113 18.68 8.40 23.39
N ALA A 114 19.69 8.78 24.17
CA ALA A 114 19.60 9.90 25.13
C ALA A 114 19.33 11.28 24.48
N ASN A 115 19.39 11.35 23.15
CA ASN A 115 19.10 12.53 22.35
C ASN A 115 17.93 12.20 21.40
N GLY A 116 17.06 13.18 21.12
CA GLY A 116 15.70 12.94 20.64
C GLY A 116 15.52 12.34 19.24
N THR A 117 14.24 12.15 18.86
CA THR A 117 13.80 11.67 17.54
C THR A 117 12.98 12.69 16.76
N PHE A 118 12.77 13.90 17.30
CA PHE A 118 12.08 14.98 16.61
C PHE A 118 13.03 15.71 15.65
N TRP A 119 12.63 15.86 14.40
CA TRP A 119 13.38 16.57 13.36
C TRP A 119 12.44 17.37 12.46
N THR A 120 12.97 18.35 11.74
CA THR A 120 12.23 19.21 10.80
C THR A 120 13.05 19.44 9.54
N TYR A 121 12.45 20.07 8.52
CA TYR A 121 13.17 20.57 7.34
C TYR A 121 13.72 21.99 7.52
N GLU A 122 13.30 22.71 8.57
CA GLU A 122 13.66 24.11 8.84
C GLU A 122 13.94 24.35 10.33
N GLY A 123 14.67 25.42 10.65
CA GLY A 123 14.95 25.83 12.03
C GLY A 123 16.01 24.97 12.75
N GLU A 124 15.98 24.99 14.09
CA GLU A 124 16.98 24.32 14.95
C GLU A 124 17.08 22.82 14.68
N PHE A 125 15.94 22.14 14.46
CA PHE A 125 15.89 20.70 14.18
C PHE A 125 16.03 20.35 12.68
N GLY A 126 16.47 21.33 11.87
CA GLY A 126 16.62 21.24 10.42
C GLY A 126 17.82 20.40 9.92
N PRO A 127 17.95 20.19 8.59
CA PRO A 127 18.93 19.27 7.99
C PRO A 127 20.39 19.50 8.38
N ALA A 128 20.80 20.77 8.59
CA ALA A 128 22.15 21.13 9.02
C ALA A 128 22.49 20.70 10.46
N ASN A 129 21.51 20.24 11.23
CA ASN A 129 21.64 19.84 12.63
C ASN A 129 21.24 18.39 12.90
N TRP A 130 20.65 17.64 11.95
CA TRP A 130 20.15 16.27 12.18
C TRP A 130 21.17 15.36 12.88
N SER A 131 22.44 15.36 12.47
CA SER A 131 23.49 14.53 13.10
C SER A 131 23.84 14.90 14.55
N LYS A 132 23.34 16.04 15.04
CA LYS A 132 23.47 16.52 16.43
C LYS A 132 22.26 16.12 17.28
N ILE A 133 21.08 16.00 16.66
CA ILE A 133 19.82 15.61 17.31
C ILE A 133 19.90 14.17 17.84
N ASN A 134 20.55 13.26 17.11
CA ASN A 134 20.70 11.88 17.53
C ASN A 134 22.05 11.30 17.08
N ALA A 135 22.75 10.59 17.98
CA ALA A 135 24.04 9.96 17.66
C ALA A 135 23.92 8.88 16.58
N ALA A 136 22.75 8.23 16.46
CA ALA A 136 22.48 7.25 15.40
C ALA A 136 22.29 7.90 14.02
N TRP A 137 22.18 9.23 13.94
CA TRP A 137 22.02 9.99 12.70
C TRP A 137 23.33 10.65 12.26
N ASN A 138 24.48 10.17 12.76
CA ASN A 138 25.80 10.72 12.44
C ASN A 138 26.07 10.80 10.92
N LYS A 139 25.56 9.85 10.12
CA LYS A 139 25.64 9.84 8.66
C LYS A 139 24.99 11.04 7.97
N CYS A 140 24.02 11.71 8.61
CA CYS A 140 23.42 12.92 8.04
C CYS A 140 24.41 14.09 7.85
N ASN A 141 25.59 14.06 8.49
CA ASN A 141 26.68 15.02 8.28
C ASN A 141 28.09 14.36 8.17
N GLY A 142 28.23 13.08 8.51
CA GLY A 142 29.45 12.28 8.38
C GLY A 142 29.35 11.13 7.37
N GLY A 143 28.45 11.26 6.39
CA GLY A 143 28.30 10.34 5.26
C GLY A 143 29.04 10.84 4.03
N GLU A 144 29.67 9.92 3.28
CA GLU A 144 30.41 10.21 2.05
C GLU A 144 29.55 10.02 0.79
N ARG A 145 28.42 9.32 0.91
CA ARG A 145 27.53 8.93 -0.21
C ARG A 145 26.09 9.32 0.10
N GLN A 146 25.90 10.54 0.60
CA GLN A 146 24.60 11.08 0.98
C GLN A 146 23.74 11.47 -0.25
N SER A 147 22.42 11.42 -0.08
CA SER A 147 21.39 11.88 -1.04
C SER A 147 20.56 13.02 -0.42
N PRO A 148 19.91 13.89 -1.23
CA PRO A 148 19.88 13.90 -2.69
C PRO A 148 21.17 14.48 -3.29
N ILE A 149 21.30 14.45 -4.61
CA ILE A 149 22.42 15.08 -5.33
C ILE A 149 21.94 15.95 -6.50
N ASP A 150 22.82 16.83 -6.97
CA ASP A 150 22.69 17.42 -8.31
C ASP A 150 23.38 16.51 -9.33
N ILE A 151 22.56 15.86 -10.16
CA ILE A 151 22.97 14.90 -11.18
C ILE A 151 23.55 15.67 -12.37
N ARG A 152 24.86 15.54 -12.59
CA ARG A 152 25.59 16.12 -13.73
C ARG A 152 26.38 15.04 -14.42
N ASP A 153 26.56 15.21 -15.74
CA ASP A 153 27.53 14.45 -16.54
C ASP A 153 27.45 12.92 -16.37
N GLY A 154 26.22 12.38 -16.37
CA GLY A 154 25.96 10.95 -16.26
C GLY A 154 26.65 10.15 -17.36
N ILE A 155 27.38 9.10 -16.98
CA ILE A 155 28.10 8.26 -17.95
C ILE A 155 27.07 7.39 -18.69
N LYS A 156 26.89 7.68 -19.99
CA LYS A 156 26.09 6.85 -20.90
C LYS A 156 26.66 5.45 -20.97
N VAL A 157 25.86 4.48 -20.55
CA VAL A 157 26.16 3.05 -20.72
C VAL A 157 24.89 2.32 -21.13
N ASP A 158 25.05 1.14 -21.70
CA ASP A 158 23.94 0.20 -21.86
C ASP A 158 23.52 -0.28 -20.44
N LEU A 159 22.32 0.09 -20.00
CA LEU A 159 21.76 -0.28 -18.71
C LEU A 159 20.60 -1.25 -18.93
N GLU A 160 20.55 -2.30 -18.11
CA GLU A 160 19.38 -3.17 -18.00
C GLU A 160 18.12 -2.34 -17.74
N GLN A 161 17.09 -2.46 -18.60
CA GLN A 161 15.85 -1.74 -18.41
C GLN A 161 15.18 -2.17 -17.09
N ILE A 162 14.69 -1.19 -16.33
CA ILE A 162 13.95 -1.48 -15.08
C ILE A 162 12.65 -2.21 -15.44
N ALA A 163 12.55 -3.47 -15.03
CA ALA A 163 11.32 -4.24 -15.15
C ALA A 163 10.39 -3.91 -13.97
N PHE A 164 9.12 -3.65 -14.28
CA PHE A 164 8.10 -3.26 -13.31
C PHE A 164 6.96 -4.29 -13.31
N ASP A 165 6.77 -4.96 -12.18
CA ASP A 165 5.61 -5.82 -11.88
C ASP A 165 4.78 -5.16 -10.77
N TYR A 166 4.22 -3.99 -11.10
CA TYR A 166 3.27 -3.28 -10.26
C TYR A 166 1.83 -3.65 -10.65
N ARG A 167 0.93 -3.69 -9.66
CA ARG A 167 -0.48 -4.06 -9.85
C ARG A 167 -1.42 -3.18 -9.04
N PRO A 168 -2.69 -2.96 -9.50
CA PRO A 168 -3.70 -2.29 -8.70
C PRO A 168 -3.85 -2.95 -7.32
N SER A 169 -3.56 -2.20 -6.26
CA SER A 169 -3.38 -2.72 -4.90
C SER A 169 -4.16 -1.88 -3.89
N GLY A 170 -4.55 -2.50 -2.77
CA GLY A 170 -5.04 -1.76 -1.60
C GLY A 170 -3.91 -0.88 -1.04
N PHE A 171 -4.27 0.31 -0.56
CA PHE A 171 -3.33 1.33 -0.08
C PHE A 171 -3.88 2.10 1.13
N SER A 172 -2.99 2.84 1.81
CA SER A 172 -3.38 3.82 2.82
C SER A 172 -2.55 5.09 2.68
N VAL A 173 -3.17 6.24 2.92
CA VAL A 173 -2.54 7.57 2.87
C VAL A 173 -2.33 8.09 4.29
N THR A 174 -1.11 8.48 4.60
CA THR A 174 -0.69 8.99 5.91
C THR A 174 -0.06 10.37 5.70
N ASP A 175 -0.56 11.41 6.34
CA ASP A 175 0.27 12.60 6.60
C ASP A 175 1.11 12.25 7.83
N ASN A 176 2.42 12.08 7.68
CA ASN A 176 3.28 11.65 8.78
C ASN A 176 3.88 12.83 9.58
N GLY A 177 3.51 14.07 9.26
CA GLY A 177 4.11 15.30 9.80
C GLY A 177 5.30 15.85 9.00
N HIS A 178 5.90 15.04 8.11
CA HIS A 178 7.07 15.39 7.29
C HIS A 178 6.77 15.33 5.78
N THR A 179 5.80 14.52 5.38
CA THR A 179 5.32 14.33 4.00
C THR A 179 3.93 13.68 4.00
N VAL A 180 3.29 13.62 2.83
CA VAL A 180 2.24 12.64 2.55
C VAL A 180 2.91 11.36 2.07
N GLN A 181 2.65 10.26 2.76
CA GLN A 181 3.13 8.92 2.46
C GLN A 181 1.96 8.02 2.06
N VAL A 182 2.17 7.18 1.05
CA VAL A 182 1.23 6.16 0.60
C VAL A 182 1.88 4.79 0.81
N ALA A 183 1.33 3.99 1.72
CA ALA A 183 1.73 2.60 1.90
C ALA A 183 0.85 1.69 1.01
N LEU A 184 1.43 0.59 0.50
CA LEU A 184 0.75 -0.34 -0.41
C LEU A 184 0.78 -1.78 0.10
N GLY A 185 -0.17 -2.58 -0.36
CA GLY A 185 -0.14 -4.04 -0.20
C GLY A 185 1.01 -4.71 -0.97
N THR A 186 1.41 -5.88 -0.48
CA THR A 186 2.51 -6.69 -1.02
C THR A 186 2.28 -7.18 -2.46
N GLY A 187 3.36 -7.56 -3.13
CA GLY A 187 3.40 -8.03 -4.52
C GLY A 187 3.37 -6.91 -5.55
N ASN A 188 4.15 -5.85 -5.32
CA ASN A 188 4.46 -4.81 -6.29
C ASN A 188 5.99 -4.75 -6.40
N PHE A 189 6.58 -5.08 -7.55
CA PHE A 189 8.02 -5.27 -7.67
C PHE A 189 8.68 -4.39 -8.73
N LEU A 190 9.94 -4.03 -8.44
CA LEU A 190 10.88 -3.39 -9.34
C LEU A 190 12.09 -4.33 -9.44
N SER A 191 12.46 -4.73 -10.66
CA SER A 191 13.65 -5.55 -10.92
C SER A 191 14.68 -4.81 -11.78
N VAL A 192 15.94 -4.78 -11.33
CA VAL A 192 17.07 -4.14 -12.01
C VAL A 192 18.40 -4.68 -11.45
N ALA A 193 19.45 -4.70 -12.28
CA ALA A 193 20.79 -5.22 -11.95
C ALA A 193 20.77 -6.66 -11.38
N GLY A 194 19.91 -7.51 -11.96
CA GLY A 194 19.71 -8.90 -11.50
C GLY A 194 19.10 -9.04 -10.10
N ARG A 195 18.38 -8.02 -9.60
CA ARG A 195 17.79 -7.98 -8.24
C ARG A 195 16.34 -7.51 -8.27
N THR A 196 15.51 -8.09 -7.41
CA THR A 196 14.08 -7.75 -7.25
C THR A 196 13.85 -7.06 -5.92
N TYR A 197 13.18 -5.91 -5.94
CA TYR A 197 12.83 -5.11 -4.77
C TYR A 197 11.31 -4.91 -4.70
N GLU A 198 10.70 -5.15 -3.55
CA GLU A 198 9.27 -4.94 -3.32
C GLU A 198 8.97 -3.50 -2.88
N LEU A 199 8.03 -2.84 -3.55
CA LEU A 199 7.54 -1.49 -3.22
C LEU A 199 6.87 -1.51 -1.83
N GLN A 200 7.44 -0.74 -0.89
CA GLN A 200 6.95 -0.62 0.48
C GLN A 200 6.01 0.58 0.63
N GLN A 201 6.41 1.73 0.08
CA GLN A 201 5.68 2.98 0.12
C GLN A 201 6.09 3.90 -1.04
N LEU A 202 5.31 4.96 -1.26
CA LEU A 202 5.77 6.16 -1.96
C LEU A 202 5.45 7.43 -1.16
N HIS A 203 6.21 8.50 -1.37
CA HIS A 203 6.03 9.77 -0.67
C HIS A 203 6.48 10.98 -1.53
N PHE A 204 6.10 12.18 -1.10
CA PHE A 204 6.21 13.40 -1.90
C PHE A 204 7.15 14.46 -1.28
N HIS A 205 7.91 15.14 -2.13
CA HIS A 205 8.80 16.24 -1.73
C HIS A 205 8.51 17.51 -2.53
N ARG A 206 8.68 18.66 -1.88
CA ARG A 206 8.61 20.00 -2.48
C ARG A 206 9.74 20.90 -1.92
N PRO A 207 10.62 21.46 -2.76
CA PRO A 207 10.81 21.12 -4.18
C PRO A 207 11.22 19.65 -4.37
N ALA A 208 11.47 19.22 -5.61
CA ALA A 208 12.19 17.96 -5.82
C ALA A 208 13.56 18.00 -5.10
N GLU A 209 13.92 16.87 -4.48
CA GLU A 209 15.18 16.72 -3.76
C GLU A 209 16.37 16.61 -4.72
N GLU A 210 16.26 15.72 -5.71
CA GLU A 210 17.19 15.63 -6.84
C GLU A 210 17.19 16.89 -7.70
N ARG A 211 18.36 17.19 -8.27
CA ARG A 211 18.49 18.12 -9.40
C ARG A 211 19.12 17.42 -10.58
N VAL A 212 18.90 17.94 -11.77
CA VAL A 212 19.54 17.46 -13.01
C VAL A 212 20.16 18.65 -13.73
N ASN A 213 21.48 18.66 -13.91
CA ASN A 213 22.25 19.76 -14.49
C ASN A 213 21.95 21.11 -13.81
N GLY A 214 21.84 21.12 -12.48
CA GLY A 214 21.50 22.28 -11.67
C GLY A 214 20.00 22.62 -11.61
N LYS A 215 19.17 22.06 -12.51
CA LYS A 215 17.71 22.30 -12.56
C LYS A 215 17.02 21.54 -11.43
N THR A 216 16.31 22.28 -10.58
CA THR A 216 15.32 21.76 -9.62
C THR A 216 13.96 21.57 -10.30
N TYR A 217 13.21 20.54 -9.90
CA TYR A 217 11.81 20.32 -10.29
C TYR A 217 10.85 20.78 -9.18
N GLU A 218 9.59 21.10 -9.51
CA GLU A 218 8.68 21.72 -8.52
C GLU A 218 8.28 20.76 -7.39
N MET A 219 8.15 19.47 -7.70
CA MET A 219 7.97 18.41 -6.71
C MET A 219 8.72 17.15 -7.14
N GLY A 220 8.95 16.24 -6.20
CA GLY A 220 9.41 14.87 -6.47
C GLY A 220 8.46 13.84 -5.85
N ILE A 221 8.45 12.63 -6.41
CA ILE A 221 7.90 11.43 -5.75
C ILE A 221 9.03 10.42 -5.59
N HIS A 222 9.19 9.87 -4.40
CA HIS A 222 10.11 8.77 -4.12
C HIS A 222 9.31 7.50 -3.83
N LEU A 223 9.49 6.47 -4.66
CA LEU A 223 8.92 5.13 -4.46
C LEU A 223 10.00 4.25 -3.82
N VAL A 224 9.81 3.86 -2.57
CA VAL A 224 10.80 3.14 -1.75
C VAL A 224 10.55 1.64 -1.80
N HIS A 225 11.54 0.90 -2.28
CA HIS A 225 11.51 -0.54 -2.45
C HIS A 225 12.56 -1.22 -1.57
N LYS A 226 12.33 -2.49 -1.22
CA LYS A 226 13.21 -3.28 -0.37
C LYS A 226 13.32 -4.72 -0.87
N ASP A 227 14.53 -5.28 -0.94
CA ASP A 227 14.74 -6.69 -1.29
C ASP A 227 14.73 -7.61 -0.07
N ILE A 228 14.84 -8.93 -0.31
CA ILE A 228 14.79 -9.97 0.73
C ILE A 228 15.95 -9.93 1.73
N GLU A 229 17.07 -9.28 1.40
CA GLU A 229 18.19 -9.02 2.32
C GLU A 229 18.06 -7.65 3.01
N GLY A 230 16.98 -6.93 2.73
CA GLY A 230 16.64 -5.65 3.31
C GLY A 230 17.31 -4.44 2.65
N ARG A 231 17.96 -4.61 1.51
CA ARG A 231 18.64 -3.54 0.77
C ARG A 231 17.60 -2.69 0.03
N ILE A 232 17.83 -1.38 -0.03
CA ILE A 232 16.82 -0.40 -0.46
C ILE A 232 17.11 0.08 -1.88
N ALA A 233 16.07 0.18 -2.70
CA ALA A 233 16.09 0.90 -3.97
C ALA A 233 15.01 1.99 -3.98
N VAL A 234 15.37 3.22 -4.36
CA VAL A 234 14.44 4.34 -4.48
C VAL A 234 14.31 4.72 -5.95
N LEU A 235 13.09 4.64 -6.47
CA LEU A 235 12.74 5.22 -7.76
C LEU A 235 12.24 6.65 -7.54
N ALA A 236 12.96 7.63 -8.09
CA ALA A 236 12.61 9.04 -8.00
C ALA A 236 11.96 9.52 -9.32
N LEU A 237 10.76 10.09 -9.20
CA LEU A 237 10.00 10.68 -10.28
C LEU A 237 9.99 12.20 -10.11
N MET A 238 10.52 12.93 -11.09
CA MET A 238 10.52 14.39 -11.09
C MET A 238 9.18 14.92 -11.59
N LEU A 239 8.54 15.85 -10.86
CA LEU A 239 7.26 16.44 -11.26
C LEU A 239 7.43 17.86 -11.84
N GLN A 240 6.78 18.10 -12.97
CA GLN A 240 6.68 19.43 -13.59
C GLN A 240 5.23 19.82 -13.90
N ARG A 241 4.96 21.12 -14.00
CA ARG A 241 3.63 21.64 -14.36
C ARG A 241 3.22 21.14 -15.75
N GLY A 242 1.98 20.64 -15.86
CA GLY A 242 1.42 20.12 -17.10
C GLY A 242 0.00 19.60 -16.92
N ARG A 243 -0.35 18.52 -17.64
CA ARG A 243 -1.65 17.84 -17.50
C ARG A 243 -1.87 17.33 -16.06
N PRO A 244 -3.11 17.32 -15.53
CA PRO A 244 -3.41 16.68 -14.24
C PRO A 244 -3.04 15.20 -14.25
N GLN A 245 -2.49 14.71 -13.14
CA GLN A 245 -2.15 13.31 -12.95
C GLN A 245 -3.21 12.63 -12.08
N ALA A 246 -3.90 11.63 -12.66
CA ALA A 246 -4.99 10.90 -12.01
C ALA A 246 -4.52 10.17 -10.74
N ALA A 247 -3.35 9.55 -10.75
CA ALA A 247 -2.81 8.85 -9.58
C ALA A 247 -2.58 9.80 -8.39
N ILE A 248 -2.03 11.00 -8.64
CA ILE A 248 -1.85 12.04 -7.60
C ILE A 248 -3.21 12.52 -7.11
N GLN A 249 -4.21 12.67 -7.99
CA GLN A 249 -5.56 13.03 -7.58
C GLN A 249 -6.19 11.96 -6.68
N THR A 250 -5.96 10.67 -6.96
CA THR A 250 -6.39 9.57 -6.10
C THR A 250 -5.77 9.66 -4.70
N VAL A 251 -4.52 10.10 -4.55
CA VAL A 251 -3.94 10.36 -3.22
C VAL A 251 -4.59 11.57 -2.57
N TRP A 252 -4.73 12.71 -3.29
CA TRP A 252 -5.29 13.95 -2.73
C TRP A 252 -6.76 13.82 -2.30
N ASN A 253 -7.55 13.02 -3.03
CA ASN A 253 -8.94 12.70 -2.68
C ASN A 253 -9.07 11.81 -1.42
N ASN A 254 -7.98 11.23 -0.93
CA ASN A 254 -7.95 10.25 0.17
C ASN A 254 -6.95 10.65 1.27
N LEU A 255 -6.60 11.94 1.38
CA LEU A 255 -5.79 12.48 2.47
C LEU A 255 -6.53 12.34 3.82
N PRO A 256 -5.82 12.05 4.93
CA PRO A 256 -6.38 12.17 6.27
C PRO A 256 -6.69 13.64 6.61
N LEU A 257 -7.59 13.86 7.57
CA LEU A 257 -8.01 15.21 7.98
C LEU A 257 -6.99 15.91 8.90
N GLU A 258 -6.16 15.13 9.60
CA GLU A 258 -5.18 15.63 10.57
C GLU A 258 -3.78 15.08 10.28
N LYS A 259 -2.75 15.83 10.70
CA LYS A 259 -1.36 15.36 10.62
C LYS A 259 -1.12 14.25 11.64
N LYS A 260 -0.37 13.22 11.23
CA LYS A 260 -0.10 11.96 11.96
C LYS A 260 -1.28 10.97 12.02
N ASP A 261 -2.34 11.21 11.24
CA ASP A 261 -3.45 10.26 11.02
C ASP A 261 -3.25 9.46 9.71
N THR A 262 -4.03 8.40 9.50
CA THR A 262 -3.94 7.51 8.31
C THR A 262 -5.32 7.07 7.83
N PHE A 263 -5.59 7.35 6.55
CA PHE A 263 -6.82 6.95 5.88
C PHE A 263 -6.60 5.74 4.96
N THR A 264 -7.46 4.72 5.06
CA THR A 264 -7.42 3.50 4.23
C THR A 264 -8.70 3.41 3.40
N PRO A 265 -8.69 3.82 2.12
CA PRO A 265 -9.86 3.75 1.25
C PRO A 265 -10.21 2.31 0.80
N SER A 266 -11.47 2.11 0.42
CA SER A 266 -11.98 0.86 -0.16
C SER A 266 -11.73 0.71 -1.67
N ILE A 267 -10.86 1.53 -2.25
CA ILE A 267 -10.47 1.49 -3.66
C ILE A 267 -9.00 1.08 -3.81
N VAL A 268 -8.59 0.71 -5.02
CA VAL A 268 -7.20 0.36 -5.35
C VAL A 268 -6.43 1.54 -5.92
N PHE A 269 -5.11 1.51 -5.77
CA PHE A 269 -4.15 2.40 -6.41
C PHE A 269 -3.21 1.57 -7.28
N ASN A 270 -2.86 2.06 -8.48
CA ASN A 270 -1.97 1.39 -9.42
C ASN A 270 -0.66 2.18 -9.58
N PRO A 271 0.49 1.70 -9.06
CA PRO A 271 1.75 2.44 -9.16
C PRO A 271 2.25 2.66 -10.59
N ASN A 272 1.80 1.84 -11.56
CA ASN A 272 2.11 2.06 -12.98
C ASN A 272 1.62 3.43 -13.49
N ASP A 273 0.49 3.93 -12.97
CA ASP A 273 -0.15 5.18 -13.44
C ASP A 273 0.73 6.42 -13.17
N LEU A 274 1.72 6.31 -12.27
CA LEU A 274 2.72 7.35 -12.01
C LEU A 274 3.94 7.28 -12.96
N LEU A 275 4.19 6.16 -13.63
CA LEU A 275 5.42 5.99 -14.40
C LEU A 275 5.39 6.83 -15.70
N PRO A 276 6.52 7.44 -16.10
CA PRO A 276 6.65 8.09 -17.40
C PRO A 276 6.55 7.09 -18.57
N GLU A 277 6.28 7.61 -19.76
CA GLU A 277 6.11 6.82 -20.98
C GLU A 277 7.47 6.26 -21.44
N ARG A 278 8.54 7.05 -21.37
CA ARG A 278 9.93 6.57 -21.46
C ARG A 278 10.52 6.32 -20.08
N ARG A 279 11.22 5.19 -19.94
CA ARG A 279 11.74 4.66 -18.66
C ARG A 279 13.25 4.86 -18.50
N ASP A 280 13.81 5.79 -19.26
CA ASP A 280 15.22 6.16 -19.24
C ASP A 280 15.57 6.74 -17.85
N TYR A 281 16.70 6.35 -17.27
CA TYR A 281 17.03 6.73 -15.88
C TYR A 281 18.51 7.02 -15.64
N TYR A 282 18.78 7.83 -14.63
CA TYR A 282 20.09 7.93 -13.98
C TYR A 282 20.16 6.95 -12.81
N THR A 283 21.34 6.40 -12.53
CA THR A 283 21.55 5.59 -11.33
C THR A 283 22.88 5.86 -10.64
N TYR A 284 22.82 5.86 -9.31
CA TYR A 284 23.95 6.08 -8.41
C TYR A 284 23.70 5.39 -7.05
N MET A 285 24.75 5.16 -6.26
CA MET A 285 24.62 4.72 -4.87
C MET A 285 24.60 5.93 -3.93
N GLY A 286 23.59 5.98 -3.06
CA GLY A 286 23.27 7.11 -2.20
C GLY A 286 22.85 6.70 -0.79
N SER A 287 22.07 7.58 -0.15
CA SER A 287 21.49 7.37 1.17
C SER A 287 19.97 7.54 1.18
N LEU A 288 19.33 7.33 2.32
CA LEU A 288 18.04 7.96 2.63
C LEU A 288 18.22 9.49 2.71
N THR A 289 17.19 10.25 2.35
CA THR A 289 17.18 11.72 2.38
C THR A 289 16.63 12.30 3.69
N GLU A 290 16.03 11.46 4.54
CA GLU A 290 15.63 11.78 5.92
C GLU A 290 16.50 11.02 6.96
N PRO A 291 16.53 11.44 8.25
CA PRO A 291 17.24 10.73 9.30
C PRO A 291 16.75 9.28 9.45
N PRO A 292 17.64 8.28 9.64
CA PRO A 292 19.06 8.37 10.00
C PRO A 292 20.06 8.63 8.85
N CYS A 293 19.58 8.91 7.63
CA CYS A 293 20.40 9.14 6.44
C CYS A 293 21.33 7.96 6.08
N THR A 294 20.86 6.72 6.31
CA THR A 294 21.58 5.46 6.03
C THR A 294 22.04 5.36 4.58
N GLU A 295 23.30 5.03 4.38
CA GLU A 295 23.94 4.86 3.07
C GLU A 295 23.77 3.44 2.50
N GLY A 296 24.02 3.27 1.21
CA GLY A 296 23.84 1.98 0.52
C GLY A 296 22.48 1.83 -0.17
N VAL A 297 21.76 2.93 -0.37
CA VAL A 297 20.52 2.98 -1.14
C VAL A 297 20.85 3.06 -2.63
N LEU A 298 20.24 2.19 -3.45
CA LEU A 298 20.29 2.27 -4.91
C LEU A 298 19.30 3.34 -5.37
N TRP A 299 19.78 4.39 -6.03
CA TRP A 299 18.91 5.42 -6.61
C TRP A 299 18.69 5.17 -8.11
N LEU A 300 17.44 5.35 -8.53
CA LEU A 300 16.94 5.20 -9.90
C LEU A 300 16.11 6.45 -10.21
N VAL A 301 16.67 7.43 -10.91
CA VAL A 301 16.03 8.74 -11.12
C VAL A 301 15.57 8.85 -12.56
N MET A 302 14.26 8.87 -12.79
CA MET A 302 13.70 8.92 -14.15
C MET A 302 14.08 10.21 -14.87
N LYS A 303 14.57 10.08 -16.11
CA LYS A 303 14.98 11.19 -16.98
C LYS A 303 13.79 11.95 -17.57
N GLU A 304 12.67 11.26 -17.76
CA GLU A 304 11.42 11.88 -18.20
C GLU A 304 10.58 12.35 -17.00
N PRO A 305 10.31 13.67 -16.88
CA PRO A 305 9.53 14.21 -15.77
C PRO A 305 8.03 13.97 -15.98
N VAL A 306 7.37 13.50 -14.92
CA VAL A 306 5.93 13.28 -14.86
C VAL A 306 5.23 14.65 -14.75
N GLN A 307 4.12 14.81 -15.48
CA GLN A 307 3.32 16.03 -15.40
C GLN A 307 2.32 15.96 -14.23
N ALA A 308 2.09 17.08 -13.56
CA ALA A 308 0.94 17.27 -12.66
C ALA A 308 0.41 18.70 -12.81
N SER A 309 -0.86 18.94 -12.45
CA SER A 309 -1.44 20.28 -12.64
C SER A 309 -0.93 21.29 -11.60
N PRO A 310 -0.92 22.60 -11.93
CA PRO A 310 -0.59 23.66 -10.96
C PRO A 310 -1.41 23.59 -9.67
N GLU A 311 -2.67 23.16 -9.75
CA GLU A 311 -3.60 23.04 -8.62
C GLU A 311 -3.23 21.84 -7.73
N GLN A 312 -2.83 20.71 -8.33
CA GLN A 312 -2.34 19.54 -7.60
C GLN A 312 -1.05 19.84 -6.84
N MET A 313 -0.14 20.62 -7.44
CA MET A 313 1.09 21.10 -6.80
C MET A 313 0.79 22.15 -5.72
N ALA A 314 -0.16 23.06 -5.96
CA ALA A 314 -0.58 24.08 -5.00
C ALA A 314 -1.29 23.49 -3.77
N LEU A 315 -1.96 22.33 -3.89
CA LEU A 315 -2.50 21.60 -2.75
C LEU A 315 -1.37 21.14 -1.82
N PHE A 316 -0.39 20.39 -2.36
CA PHE A 316 0.74 19.91 -1.56
C PHE A 316 1.56 21.07 -0.96
N SER A 317 1.76 22.15 -1.74
CA SER A 317 2.42 23.38 -1.29
C SER A 317 1.80 24.04 -0.04
N ARG A 318 0.54 23.76 0.29
CA ARG A 318 -0.13 24.28 1.50
C ARG A 318 0.05 23.37 2.71
N LEU A 319 0.24 22.07 2.49
CA LEU A 319 0.53 21.08 3.54
C LEU A 319 2.02 21.08 3.91
N TYR A 320 2.87 21.23 2.90
CA TYR A 320 4.33 21.19 2.92
C TYR A 320 4.91 22.24 1.95
N PRO A 321 5.17 23.47 2.43
CA PRO A 321 5.80 24.51 1.61
C PRO A 321 7.23 24.14 1.19
N LEU A 322 8.00 23.61 2.15
CA LEU A 322 9.34 23.05 2.00
C LEU A 322 9.42 21.74 2.81
N ASN A 323 9.72 20.63 2.14
CA ASN A 323 10.05 19.35 2.77
C ASN A 323 11.14 18.59 2.00
N ALA A 324 12.19 19.30 1.59
CA ALA A 324 13.33 18.75 0.85
C ALA A 324 14.65 19.02 1.59
N ARG A 325 15.50 17.99 1.70
CA ARG A 325 16.90 18.10 2.14
C ARG A 325 17.70 18.85 1.06
N PRO A 326 18.64 19.75 1.44
CA PRO A 326 19.58 20.33 0.48
C PRO A 326 20.40 19.26 -0.27
N VAL A 327 20.78 19.55 -1.52
CA VAL A 327 21.65 18.68 -2.31
C VAL A 327 23.00 18.47 -1.63
N GLN A 328 23.44 17.22 -1.62
CA GLN A 328 24.67 16.74 -0.99
C GLN A 328 25.81 16.67 -2.01
N ALA A 329 27.06 16.65 -1.55
CA ALA A 329 28.22 16.59 -2.44
C ALA A 329 28.25 15.26 -3.24
N ALA A 330 28.48 15.34 -4.55
CA ALA A 330 28.58 14.15 -5.41
C ALA A 330 29.74 13.21 -5.00
N ALA A 331 30.78 13.74 -4.34
CA ALA A 331 31.87 12.97 -3.72
C ALA A 331 32.56 11.96 -4.66
N GLY A 332 32.76 12.34 -5.93
CA GLY A 332 33.40 11.49 -6.95
C GLY A 332 32.60 10.24 -7.33
N ARG A 333 31.33 10.11 -6.92
CA ARG A 333 30.48 8.98 -7.29
C ARG A 333 30.26 8.92 -8.79
N MET A 334 30.49 7.75 -9.38
CA MET A 334 30.08 7.45 -10.75
C MET A 334 28.55 7.43 -10.83
N ILE A 335 27.99 8.37 -11.58
CA ILE A 335 26.59 8.36 -12.02
C ILE A 335 26.56 7.70 -13.40
N LYS A 336 25.66 6.75 -13.61
CA LYS A 336 25.37 6.17 -14.93
C LYS A 336 24.06 6.71 -15.46
N GLU A 337 23.92 6.82 -16.77
CA GLU A 337 22.63 7.02 -17.43
C GLU A 337 22.35 5.95 -18.49
N SER A 338 21.09 5.54 -18.62
CA SER A 338 20.64 4.72 -19.74
C SER A 338 20.58 5.55 -21.04
N GLN A 339 20.64 4.88 -22.18
CA GLN A 339 20.46 5.46 -23.51
C GLN A 339 19.05 5.22 -24.03
#